data_AF-A0A661Q2T8-F1
#
_entry.id   AF-A0A661Q2T8-F1
#
_cell.length_a   1.000
_cell.length_b   1.000
_cell.length_c   1.000
_cell.angle_alpha   90.00
_cell.angle_beta   90.00
_cell.angle_gamma   90.00
#
_symmetry.space_group_name_H-M   'P 1'
#
loop_
_entity.id
_entity.type
_entity.pdbx_description
1 polymer ?
#
loop_
_entity_poly.entity_id
_entity_poly.type
_entity_poly.pdbx_seq_one_letter_code
_entity_poly.pdbx_strand_id
1 'polypeptide(L)' 'SKKMYLAACYPGITPEKIQQETGFTLDLSRAVVSAPPTTSELEVLRQRCDPQRLILGE' A
#
# COMPACT_ATOMS: atom_id res chain seq x y z
N SER A 1 3.63 12.96 21.04
CA SER A 1 2.47 12.84 20.14
C SER A 1 2.71 11.69 19.18
N LYS A 2 1.81 10.69 19.11
CA LYS A 2 1.90 9.54 18.16
C LYS A 2 0.87 9.70 17.03
N LYS A 3 0.81 10.89 16.43
CA LYS A 3 -0.13 11.17 15.32
C LYS A 3 0.25 10.36 14.09
N MET A 4 -0.76 9.91 13.36
CA MET A 4 -0.61 9.23 12.08
C MET A 4 -0.01 10.19 11.03
N TYR A 5 0.77 9.64 10.10
CA TYR A 5 1.33 10.34 8.93
C TYR A 5 1.36 9.38 7.74
N LEU A 6 1.50 9.92 6.53
CA LEU A 6 1.60 9.11 5.32
C LEU A 6 3.06 8.74 5.05
N ALA A 7 3.39 7.45 5.23
CA ALA A 7 4.74 6.94 4.98
C ALA A 7 4.99 6.64 3.50
N ALA A 8 4.04 6.01 2.81
CA ALA A 8 4.18 5.66 1.40
C ALA A 8 2.83 5.58 0.66
N CYS A 9 2.88 5.73 -0.66
CA CYS A 9 1.77 5.54 -1.60
C CYS A 9 2.10 4.41 -2.57
N TYR A 10 1.11 3.65 -3.01
CA TYR A 10 1.32 2.71 -4.12
C TYR A 10 1.56 3.45 -5.44
N PRO A 11 2.29 2.84 -6.40
CA PRO A 11 2.49 3.44 -7.72
C PRO A 11 1.17 3.87 -8.37
N GLY A 12 1.14 5.09 -8.91
CA GLY A 12 -0.06 5.67 -9.53
C GLY A 12 -1.03 6.37 -8.58
N ILE A 13 -0.80 6.32 -7.25
CA ILE A 13 -1.58 7.04 -6.25
C ILE A 13 -0.78 8.22 -5.71
N THR A 14 -1.40 9.41 -5.64
CA THR A 14 -0.77 10.61 -5.09
C THR A 14 -1.11 10.80 -3.61
N PRO A 15 -0.22 11.44 -2.81
CA PRO A 15 -0.51 11.81 -1.42
C PRO A 15 -1.79 12.62 -1.26
N GLU A 16 -2.09 13.51 -2.21
CA GLU A 16 -3.27 14.38 -2.19
C GLU A 16 -4.56 13.57 -2.32
N LYS A 17 -4.56 12.54 -3.19
CA LYS A 17 -5.71 11.63 -3.32
C LYS A 17 -5.99 10.93 -2.00
N ILE A 18 -4.95 10.47 -1.29
CA ILE A 18 -5.12 9.83 0.02
C ILE A 18 -5.68 10.82 1.05
N GLN A 19 -5.19 12.07 1.06
CA GLN A 19 -5.74 13.11 1.94
C GLN A 19 -7.22 13.40 1.66
N GLN A 20 -7.66 13.40 0.39
CA GLN A 20 -9.06 13.59 0.03
C GLN A 20 -9.97 12.47 0.55
N GLU A 21 -9.48 11.24 0.58
CA GLU A 21 -10.23 10.07 1.06
C GLU A 21 -10.09 9.85 2.58
N THR A 22 -9.29 10.67 3.27
CA THR A 22 -9.04 10.55 4.71
C THR A 22 -9.77 11.64 5.50
N GLY A 23 -10.63 11.24 6.45
CA GLY A 23 -11.44 12.16 7.26
C GLY A 23 -10.68 13.02 8.28
N PHE A 24 -9.35 13.06 8.24
CA PHE A 24 -8.49 13.90 9.08
C PHE A 24 -7.21 14.28 8.34
N THR A 25 -6.54 15.34 8.82
CA THR A 25 -5.29 15.82 8.21
C THR A 25 -4.13 14.85 8.46
N LEU A 26 -3.43 14.49 7.38
CA LEU A 26 -2.21 13.70 7.40
C LEU A 26 -0.98 14.59 7.19
N ASP A 27 0.14 14.24 7.83
CA ASP A 27 1.46 14.77 7.45
C ASP A 27 1.93 14.01 6.19
N LEU A 28 2.02 14.73 5.07
CA LEU A 28 2.43 14.21 3.76
C LEU A 28 3.91 14.41 3.45
N SER A 29 4.67 15.10 4.32
CA SER A 29 6.05 15.51 4.06
C SER A 29 7.04 14.35 3.89
N ARG A 30 6.64 13.13 4.29
CA ARG A 30 7.46 11.92 4.29
C ARG A 30 7.01 10.88 3.26
N ALA A 31 5.96 11.18 2.50
CA ALA A 31 5.37 10.21 1.59
C ALA A 31 6.32 9.87 0.45
N VAL A 32 6.63 8.58 0.30
CA VAL A 32 7.39 8.04 -0.84
C VAL A 32 6.55 7.06 -1.66
N VAL A 33 7.00 6.69 -2.85
CA VAL A 33 6.37 5.60 -3.59
C VAL A 33 6.82 4.27 -2.98
N SER A 34 5.87 3.40 -2.67
CA SER A 34 6.14 2.06 -2.16
C SER A 34 6.85 1.22 -3.23
N ALA A 35 7.83 0.44 -2.81
CA ALA A 35 8.44 -0.56 -3.68
C ALA A 35 7.39 -1.62 -4.09
N PRO A 36 7.47 -2.16 -5.32
CA PRO A 36 6.65 -3.30 -5.69
C PRO A 36 7.08 -4.53 -4.86
N PRO A 37 6.18 -5.51 -4.66
CA PRO A 37 6.56 -6.79 -4.07
C PRO A 37 7.68 -7.46 -4.87
N THR A 38 8.56 -8.16 -4.17
CA THR A 38 9.61 -8.96 -4.79
C THR A 38 9.05 -10.22 -5.45
N THR A 39 9.81 -10.82 -6.38
CA THR A 39 9.43 -12.08 -7.02
C THR A 39 9.17 -13.20 -5.99
N SER A 40 10.02 -13.32 -4.96
CA SER A 40 9.86 -14.34 -3.94
C SER A 40 8.61 -14.13 -3.08
N GLU A 41 8.29 -12.89 -2.72
CA GLU A 41 7.03 -12.57 -2.01
C GLU A 41 5.81 -12.92 -2.86
N LEU A 42 5.84 -12.63 -4.16
CA LEU A 42 4.77 -12.99 -5.08
C LEU A 42 4.62 -14.50 -5.23
N GLU A 43 5.71 -15.27 -5.30
CA GLU A 43 5.69 -16.72 -5.34
C GLU A 43 5.06 -17.31 -4.07
N VAL A 44 5.51 -16.84 -2.89
CA VAL A 44 4.94 -17.27 -1.61
C VAL A 44 3.44 -16.95 -1.54
N LEU A 45 3.06 -15.74 -1.92
CA LEU A 45 1.66 -15.31 -1.92
C LEU A 45 0.81 -16.21 -2.82
N ARG A 46 1.25 -16.48 -4.04
CA ARG A 46 0.47 -17.21 -5.06
C ARG A 46 0.51 -18.73 -4.93
N GLN A 47 1.54 -19.29 -4.32
CA GLN A 47 1.72 -20.75 -4.27
C GLN A 47 1.48 -21.33 -2.88
N ARG A 48 1.62 -20.52 -1.81
CA ARG A 48 1.51 -21.00 -0.42
C ARG A 48 0.39 -20.33 0.36
N CYS A 49 0.25 -19.01 0.26
CA CYS A 49 -0.75 -18.28 1.04
C CYS A 49 -2.14 -18.29 0.40
N ASP A 50 -2.23 -17.98 -0.90
CA ASP A 50 -3.48 -17.92 -1.66
C ASP A 50 -3.38 -18.72 -2.98
N PRO A 51 -3.08 -20.03 -2.93
CA PRO A 51 -2.97 -20.86 -4.14
C PRO A 51 -4.29 -21.00 -4.92
N GLN A 52 -5.42 -20.82 -4.25
CA GLN A 52 -6.76 -20.92 -4.86
C GLN A 52 -7.27 -19.55 -5.37
N ARG A 53 -6.50 -18.47 -5.18
CA ARG A 53 -6.87 -17.09 -5.56
C ARG A 53 -8.20 -16.60 -4.99
N LEU A 54 -8.50 -16.99 -3.75
CA LEU A 54 -9.73 -16.58 -3.09
C LEU A 54 -9.70 -15.10 -2.67
N ILE A 55 -8.49 -14.53 -2.48
CA ILE A 55 -8.31 -13.14 -2.06
C ILE A 55 -7.87 -12.26 -3.22
N LEU A 56 -6.92 -12.72 -4.05
CA LEU A 56 -6.44 -11.94 -5.20
C LEU A 56 -7.43 -11.90 -6.38
N GLY A 57 -8.37 -12.85 -6.47
CA GLY A 57 -9.32 -12.94 -7.57
C GLY A 57 -8.67 -13.25 -8.93
N GLU A 58 -9.46 -13.12 -10.01
CA GLU A 58 -8.96 -13.15 -11.39
C GLU A 58 -8.42 -11.79 -11.86
#